data_AF-A0A534MFT8-F1
#
_entry.id   AF-A0A534MFT8-F1
#
_cell.length_a   1.000
_cell.length_b   1.000
_cell.length_c   1.000
_cell.angle_alpha   90.00
_cell.angle_beta   90.00
_cell.angle_gamma   90.00
#
_symmetry.space_group_name_H-M   'P 1'
#
loop_
_entity.id
_entity.type
_entity.pdbx_description
1 polymer ?
#
loop_
_entity_poly.entity_id
_entity_poly.type
_entity_poly.pdbx_seq_one_letter_code
_entity_poly.pdbx_strand_id
1 'polypeptide(L)'
;AADVDGLFTADPKRRRTARLLDVVGPKDLSSIEFSSPSRTDVTGSIEGKVRRMFEIADHVGECLIVNGNVKNRVRDALRGRRVVGTRVVRGP
;
A
#
# COMPACT_ATOMS: atom_id res chain seq x y z
N ALA A 1 4.65 -2.72 -7.55
CA ALA A 1 5.87 -2.17 -6.97
C ALA A 1 5.68 -0.67 -6.78
N ALA A 2 5.91 -0.17 -5.57
CA ALA A 2 5.93 1.25 -5.26
C ALA A 2 7.39 1.76 -5.15
N ASP A 3 7.60 3.08 -5.23
CA ASP A 3 8.88 3.74 -4.95
C ASP A 3 9.09 4.02 -3.45
N VAL A 4 8.10 3.69 -2.62
CA VAL A 4 8.08 3.77 -1.16
C VAL A 4 7.81 2.38 -0.55
N ASP A 5 8.07 2.23 0.75
CA ASP A 5 8.00 0.95 1.47
C ASP A 5 6.63 0.27 1.49
N GLY A 6 5.54 1.05 1.34
CA GLY A 6 4.17 0.55 1.28
C GLY A 6 3.18 1.71 1.24
N LEU A 7 2.00 1.52 1.82
CA LEU A 7 1.01 2.57 2.01
C LEU A 7 1.23 3.28 3.35
N PHE A 8 1.21 4.61 3.34
CA PHE A 8 1.42 5.42 4.53
C PHE A 8 0.17 6.20 4.89
N THR A 9 0.04 6.61 6.17
CA THR A 9 -1.06 7.47 6.65
C THR A 9 -1.11 8.85 5.99
N ALA A 10 0.02 9.31 5.45
CA ALA A 10 0.19 10.53 4.66
C ALA A 10 1.44 10.38 3.78
N ASP A 11 1.70 11.31 2.86
CA ASP A 11 2.94 11.31 2.06
C ASP A 11 4.20 11.39 2.95
N PRO A 12 5.03 10.33 3.04
CA PRO A 12 6.22 10.32 3.89
C PRO A 12 7.33 11.26 3.41
N LYS A 13 7.28 11.71 2.15
CA LYS A 13 8.20 12.72 1.62
C LYS A 13 7.83 14.13 2.10
N ARG A 14 6.57 14.35 2.50
CA ARG A 14 6.04 15.66 2.96
C ARG A 14 5.82 15.72 4.46
N ARG A 15 5.39 14.63 5.11
CA ARG A 15 5.11 14.58 6.54
C ARG A 15 6.02 13.57 7.25
N ARG A 16 6.86 14.07 8.15
CA ARG A 16 7.70 13.22 9.02
C ARG A 16 6.90 12.33 9.97
N THR A 17 5.64 12.68 10.23
CA THR A 17 4.72 11.89 11.06
C THR A 17 3.97 10.80 10.28
N ALA A 18 4.19 10.68 8.96
CA ALA A 18 3.62 9.61 8.16
C ALA A 18 4.11 8.25 8.65
N ARG A 19 3.17 7.34 8.92
CA ARG A 19 3.48 5.98 9.38
C ARG A 19 3.14 4.99 8.29
N LEU A 20 4.02 4.00 8.09
CA LEU A 20 3.73 2.84 7.25
C LEU A 20 2.57 2.07 7.87
N LEU A 21 1.59 1.71 7.05
CA LEU A 21 0.49 0.84 7.45
C LEU A 21 0.91 -0.61 7.18
N ASP A 22 1.03 -1.41 8.23
CA ASP A 22 1.39 -2.83 8.09
C ASP A 22 0.25 -3.64 7.47
N VAL A 23 -0.99 -3.33 7.85
CA VAL A 23 -2.22 -3.96 7.40
C VAL A 23 -3.27 -2.88 7.15
N VAL A 24 -4.05 -3.03 6.08
CA VAL A 24 -5.16 -2.15 5.73
C VAL A 24 -6.34 -3.00 5.26
N GLY A 25 -7.49 -2.79 5.88
CA GLY A 25 -8.79 -3.31 5.47
C GLY A 25 -9.69 -2.21 4.88
N PRO A 26 -10.86 -2.57 4.32
CA PRO A 26 -11.79 -1.60 3.74
C PRO A 26 -12.25 -0.51 4.71
N LYS A 27 -12.33 -0.82 6.02
CA LYS A 27 -12.71 0.13 7.07
C LYS A 27 -11.67 1.22 7.30
N ASP A 28 -10.41 0.94 6.97
CA ASP A 28 -9.29 1.87 7.21
C ASP A 28 -9.16 2.91 6.09
N LEU A 29 -9.82 2.71 4.94
CA LEU A 29 -9.79 3.64 3.80
C LEU A 29 -10.16 5.08 4.17
N SER A 30 -11.13 5.25 5.07
CA SER A 30 -11.57 6.57 5.54
C SER A 30 -10.52 7.30 6.38
N SER A 31 -9.53 6.57 6.91
CA SER A 31 -8.45 7.11 7.75
C SER A 31 -7.18 7.44 6.95
N ILE A 32 -7.14 7.10 5.66
CA ILE A 32 -5.97 7.31 4.81
C ILE A 32 -6.15 8.62 4.06
N GLU A 33 -5.27 9.58 4.33
CA GLU A 33 -5.25 10.84 3.59
C GLU A 33 -4.54 10.64 2.25
N PHE A 34 -5.31 10.41 1.19
CA PHE A 34 -4.78 10.45 -0.17
C PHE A 34 -4.40 11.89 -0.53
N SER A 35 -3.14 12.11 -0.91
CA SER A 35 -2.61 13.43 -1.25
C SER A 35 -3.38 14.08 -2.41
N SER A 36 -3.56 15.39 -2.40
CA SER A 36 -4.09 16.17 -3.53
C SER A 36 -3.11 16.20 -4.73
N PRO A 37 -3.61 16.39 -5.97
CA PRO A 37 -2.85 16.18 -7.20
C PRO A 37 -1.81 17.29 -7.40
N SER A 38 -0.59 17.11 -6.91
CA SER A 38 0.53 17.96 -7.31
C SER A 38 1.82 17.17 -7.53
N ARG A 39 2.11 17.03 -8.83
CA ARG A 39 3.41 16.86 -9.52
C ARG A 39 4.28 15.63 -9.34
N THR A 40 3.90 14.63 -8.55
CA THR A 40 4.56 13.30 -8.67
C THR A 40 3.62 12.13 -8.39
N ASP A 41 2.40 12.42 -7.96
CA ASP A 41 1.36 11.42 -7.72
C ASP A 41 0.21 11.66 -8.70
N VAL A 42 -0.04 10.70 -9.58
CA VAL A 42 -1.28 10.61 -10.35
C VAL A 42 -2.32 10.04 -9.39
N THR A 43 -2.93 10.93 -8.61
CA THR A 43 -3.73 10.64 -7.40
C THR A 43 -5.02 9.85 -7.64
N GLY A 44 -5.36 9.52 -8.89
CA GLY A 44 -6.35 8.46 -9.18
C GLY A 44 -5.78 7.05 -9.06
N SER A 45 -4.44 6.89 -9.06
CA SER A 45 -3.82 5.57 -9.20
C SER A 45 -3.60 4.86 -7.88
N ILE A 46 -3.15 5.51 -6.79
CA ILE A 46 -2.91 4.78 -5.53
C ILE A 46 -4.23 4.43 -4.83
N GLU A 47 -5.17 5.37 -4.75
CA GLU A 47 -6.51 5.09 -4.24
C GLU A 47 -7.20 4.05 -5.11
N GLY A 48 -7.20 4.22 -6.44
CA GLY A 48 -7.77 3.25 -7.37
C GLY A 48 -7.10 1.87 -7.29
N LYS A 49 -5.78 1.80 -7.11
CA LYS A 49 -5.05 0.54 -6.88
C LYS A 49 -5.47 -0.10 -5.58
N VAL A 50 -5.54 0.66 -4.48
CA VAL A 50 -5.93 0.12 -3.17
C VAL A 50 -7.37 -0.37 -3.20
N ARG A 51 -8.30 0.39 -3.81
CA ARG A 51 -9.69 -0.06 -4.06
C ARG A 51 -9.74 -1.37 -4.86
N ARG A 52 -8.99 -1.45 -5.96
CA ARG A 52 -8.87 -2.69 -6.76
C ARG A 52 -8.20 -3.84 -5.99
N MET A 53 -7.25 -3.55 -5.12
CA MET A 53 -6.62 -4.55 -4.27
C MET A 53 -7.60 -5.12 -3.25
N PHE A 54 -8.57 -4.35 -2.75
CA PHE A 54 -9.67 -4.91 -1.95
C PHE A 54 -10.55 -5.85 -2.79
N GLU A 55 -10.95 -5.44 -4.00
CA GLU A 55 -11.71 -6.29 -4.93
C GLU A 55 -10.98 -7.64 -5.14
N ILE A 56 -9.66 -7.61 -5.32
CA ILE A 56 -8.85 -8.83 -5.48
C ILE A 56 -8.76 -9.61 -4.17
N ALA A 57 -8.50 -8.94 -3.04
CA ALA A 57 -8.34 -9.57 -1.73
C ALA A 57 -9.60 -10.31 -1.28
N ASP A 58 -10.80 -9.88 -1.69
CA ASP A 58 -12.04 -10.59 -1.44
C ASP A 58 -12.07 -11.99 -2.08
N HIS A 59 -11.32 -12.21 -3.17
CA HIS A 59 -11.22 -13.49 -3.84
C HIS A 59 -9.99 -14.32 -3.43
N VAL A 60 -8.88 -13.67 -3.02
CA VAL A 60 -7.60 -14.35 -2.77
C VAL A 60 -7.11 -14.27 -1.32
N GLY A 61 -7.88 -13.63 -0.44
CA GLY A 61 -7.57 -13.43 0.99
C GLY A 61 -6.79 -12.15 1.27
N GLU A 62 -5.69 -11.91 0.53
CA GLU A 62 -4.88 -10.71 0.69
C GLU A 62 -4.08 -10.32 -0.55
N CYS A 63 -3.75 -9.04 -0.64
CA CYS A 63 -2.77 -8.49 -1.57
C CYS A 63 -1.62 -7.82 -0.79
N LEU A 64 -0.44 -7.69 -1.41
CA LEU A 64 0.73 -7.08 -0.77
C LEU A 64 1.29 -5.91 -1.59
N ILE A 65 1.47 -4.76 -0.95
CA ILE A 65 2.19 -3.60 -1.47
C ILE A 65 3.64 -3.65 -0.95
N VAL A 66 4.62 -3.61 -1.85
CA VAL A 66 6.05 -3.56 -1.50
C VAL A 66 6.80 -2.54 -2.36
N ASN A 67 7.90 -2.02 -1.79
CA ASN A 67 8.88 -1.23 -2.54
C ASN A 67 9.64 -2.10 -3.54
N GLY A 68 9.54 -1.76 -4.83
CA GLY A 68 10.26 -2.46 -5.89
C GLY A 68 11.74 -2.09 -5.97
N ASN A 69 12.13 -0.93 -5.44
CA ASN A 69 13.49 -0.41 -5.50
C ASN A 69 14.40 -1.03 -4.43
N VAL A 70 13.83 -1.72 -3.44
CA VAL A 70 14.65 -2.44 -2.46
C VAL A 70 15.02 -3.82 -3.00
N LYS A 71 16.33 -4.01 -3.18
CA LYS A 71 16.92 -5.26 -3.66
C LYS A 71 16.29 -6.44 -2.93
N ASN A 72 15.95 -7.49 -3.70
CA ASN A 72 15.39 -8.75 -3.22
C ASN A 72 13.96 -8.72 -2.65
N ARG A 73 13.38 -7.56 -2.36
CA ARG A 73 12.10 -7.48 -1.63
C ARG A 73 10.94 -8.14 -2.38
N VAL A 74 10.81 -7.89 -3.67
CA VAL A 74 9.77 -8.52 -4.52
C VAL A 74 9.97 -10.04 -4.56
N ARG A 75 11.21 -10.51 -4.73
CA ARG A 75 11.50 -11.96 -4.73
C ARG A 75 11.13 -12.62 -3.41
N ASP A 76 11.50 -12.00 -2.30
CA ASP A 76 11.25 -12.57 -0.97
C ASP A 76 9.75 -12.55 -0.64
N ALA A 77 9.00 -11.52 -1.06
CA ALA A 77 7.54 -11.48 -1.00
C ALA A 77 6.87 -12.63 -1.74
N LEU A 78 7.27 -12.87 -3.00
CA LEU A 78 6.73 -13.97 -3.82
C LEU A 78 7.07 -15.36 -3.27
N ARG A 79 8.09 -15.47 -2.43
CA ARG A 79 8.45 -16.71 -1.71
C ARG A 79 7.71 -16.88 -0.37
N GLY A 80 6.75 -16.00 -0.06
CA GLY A 80 6.02 -16.02 1.20
C GLY A 80 6.85 -15.62 2.43
N ARG A 81 8.04 -15.01 2.22
CA ARG A 81 8.86 -14.52 3.33
C ARG A 81 8.27 -13.22 3.86
N ARG A 82 8.42 -12.99 5.16
CA ARG A 82 8.06 -11.70 5.77
C ARG A 82 8.97 -10.60 5.21
N VAL A 83 8.37 -9.58 4.62
CA VAL A 83 9.04 -8.40 4.09
C VAL A 83 8.36 -7.13 4.58
N VAL A 84 9.07 -6.00 4.51
CA VAL A 84 8.48 -4.68 4.74
C VAL A 84 7.50 -4.37 3.61
N GLY A 85 6.28 -3.98 3.96
CA GLY A 85 5.19 -3.71 3.02
C GLY A 85 3.87 -3.50 3.75
N THR A 86 2.82 -3.31 2.97
CA THR A 86 1.43 -3.20 3.46
C THR A 86 0.61 -4.38 2.97
N ARG A 87 -0.04 -5.09 3.88
CA ARG A 87 -1.01 -6.14 3.55
C ARG A 87 -2.39 -5.51 3.38
N VAL A 88 -2.95 -5.63 2.19
CA VAL A 88 -4.33 -5.27 1.90
C VAL A 88 -5.18 -6.53 2.07
N VAL A 89 -5.97 -6.58 3.14
CA VAL A 89 -6.73 -7.77 3.51
C VAL A 89 -8.19 -7.63 3.14
N ARG A 90 -8.87 -8.77 2.94
CA ARG A 90 -10.32 -8.78 2.75
C ARG A 90 -11.05 -8.10 3.90
N GLY A 91 -12.20 -7.50 3.60
CA GLY A 91 -13.11 -7.02 4.64
C GLY A 91 -13.70 -8.19 5.45
N PRO A 92 -14.11 -7.94 6.71
CA PRO A 92 -15.00 -8.87 7.42
C PRO A 92 -16.34 -9.02 6.68
#